data_AF-A0A4Y2FUY8-F1
#
_entry.id   AF-A0A4Y2FUY8-F1
#
_cell.length_a   1.000
_cell.length_b   1.000
_cell.length_c   1.000
_cell.angle_alpha   90.00
_cell.angle_beta   90.00
_cell.angle_gamma   90.00
#
_symmetry.space_group_name_H-M   'P 1'
#
loop_
_entity.id
_entity.type
_entity.pdbx_description
1 polymer ?
#
loop_
_entity_poly.entity_id
_entity_poly.type
_entity_poly.pdbx_seq_one_letter_code
_entity_poly.pdbx_strand_id
1 'polypeptide(L)'
;MSLYGIGIVVDILTGIVIDYEILSKYCPECTTAKRDIGEHSADFSIWYKPHKPECSENYVGSSNFIEVKAVEILRKRSVKNWYAIDEYSVKWRF
;
A
#
# COMPACT_ATOMS: atom_id res chain seq x y z
N MET A 1 11.73 -11.74 -1.02
CA MET A 1 10.45 -11.17 -1.53
C MET A 1 10.33 -9.75 -1.01
N SER A 2 9.86 -8.81 -1.83
CA SER A 2 9.72 -7.40 -1.41
C SER A 2 8.68 -7.25 -0.30
N LEU A 3 8.97 -6.37 0.65
CA LEU A 3 8.02 -5.99 1.72
C LEU A 3 7.20 -4.75 1.34
N TYR A 4 7.61 -4.04 0.29
CA TYR A 4 6.99 -2.82 -0.18
C TYR A 4 6.67 -2.93 -1.67
N GLY A 5 5.61 -2.26 -2.11
CA GLY A 5 5.32 -2.02 -3.51
C GLY A 5 4.62 -0.68 -3.70
N ILE A 6 4.88 -0.07 -4.84
CA ILE A 6 4.36 1.25 -5.19
C ILE A 6 3.66 1.18 -6.53
N GLY A 7 2.44 1.73 -6.60
CA GLY A 7 1.75 2.03 -7.83
C GLY A 7 1.77 3.54 -8.06
N ILE A 8 2.05 3.98 -9.29
CA ILE A 8 2.11 5.41 -9.65
C ILE A 8 1.29 5.62 -10.92
N VAL A 9 0.45 6.65 -10.92
CA VAL A 9 -0.24 7.17 -12.11
C VAL A 9 0.48 8.44 -12.55
N VAL A 10 0.94 8.47 -13.78
CA VAL A 10 1.70 9.59 -14.37
C VAL A 10 0.92 10.12 -15.56
N ASP A 11 0.81 11.45 -15.66
CA ASP A 11 0.28 12.10 -16.84
C ASP A 11 1.24 11.93 -18.02
N ILE A 12 0.74 11.42 -19.15
CA ILE A 12 1.60 11.11 -20.30
C ILE A 12 2.17 12.37 -20.99
N LEU A 13 1.48 13.51 -20.91
CA LEU A 13 1.87 14.73 -21.60
C LEU A 13 2.92 15.54 -20.81
N THR A 14 2.74 15.64 -19.50
CA THR A 14 3.59 16.44 -18.61
C THR A 14 4.64 15.61 -17.87
N GLY A 15 4.43 14.30 -17.74
CA GLY A 15 5.27 13.43 -16.92
C GLY A 15 5.06 13.63 -15.40
N ILE A 16 4.03 14.37 -14.99
CA ILE A 16 3.74 14.66 -13.58
C ILE A 16 3.01 13.48 -12.94
N VAL A 17 3.36 13.16 -11.70
CA VAL A 17 2.64 12.16 -10.89
C VAL A 17 1.29 12.73 -10.46
N ILE A 18 0.21 12.10 -10.90
CA ILE A 18 -1.16 12.51 -10.56
C ILE A 18 -1.65 11.78 -9.30
N ASP A 19 -1.26 10.52 -9.13
CA ASP A 19 -1.73 9.69 -8.02
C ASP A 19 -0.72 8.58 -7.72
N TYR A 20 -0.73 8.07 -6.50
CA TYR A 20 0.11 6.95 -6.10
C TYR A 20 -0.53 6.15 -4.95
N GLU A 21 -0.06 4.92 -4.80
CA GLU A 21 -0.45 4.03 -3.72
C GLU A 21 0.78 3.26 -3.24
N ILE A 22 1.03 3.30 -1.93
CA ILE A 22 2.13 2.55 -1.30
C ILE A 22 1.50 1.43 -0.46
N LEU A 23 1.88 0.21 -0.79
CA LEU A 23 1.47 -0.99 -0.08
C LEU A 23 2.67 -1.65 0.57
N SER A 24 2.50 -2.10 1.82
CA SER A 24 3.55 -2.71 2.60
C SER A 24 3.03 -3.88 3.43
N LYS A 25 3.89 -4.89 3.57
CA LYS A 25 3.75 -6.04 4.47
C LYS A 25 4.56 -5.88 5.75
N TYR A 26 5.08 -4.68 5.98
CA TYR A 26 6.04 -4.42 7.03
C TYR A 26 5.75 -3.10 7.72
N CYS A 27 5.84 -3.17 9.05
CA CYS A 27 5.81 -2.04 9.94
C CYS A 27 6.94 -2.23 10.97
N PRO A 28 7.89 -1.28 11.07
CA PRO A 28 8.99 -1.33 12.04
C PRO A 28 8.51 -1.46 13.48
N GLU A 29 7.45 -0.74 13.83
CA GLU A 29 6.85 -0.69 15.16
C GLU A 29 6.22 -2.04 15.51
N CYS A 30 5.44 -2.63 14.60
CA CYS A 30 4.91 -3.99 14.75
C CYS A 30 6.04 -5.01 14.93
N THR A 31 7.13 -4.90 14.16
CA THR A 31 8.26 -5.84 14.25
C THR A 31 8.96 -5.74 15.60
N THR A 32 9.15 -4.53 16.10
CA THR A 32 9.77 -4.25 17.41
C THR A 32 8.85 -4.72 18.54
N ALA A 33 7.56 -4.39 18.49
CA ALA A 33 6.58 -4.83 19.48
C ALA A 33 6.43 -6.35 19.54
N LYS A 34 6.41 -7.05 18.39
CA LYS A 34 6.39 -8.52 18.34
C LYS A 34 7.62 -9.14 19.01
N ARG A 35 8.79 -8.52 18.86
CA ARG A 35 10.04 -8.98 19.48
C ARG A 35 10.07 -8.71 20.98
N ASP A 36 9.66 -7.52 21.40
CA ASP A 36 9.88 -7.02 22.77
C ASP A 36 8.71 -7.38 23.72
N ILE A 37 7.47 -7.36 23.22
CA ILE A 37 6.24 -7.68 23.99
C ILE A 37 5.79 -9.13 23.75
N GLY A 38 6.13 -9.69 22.58
CA GLY A 38 5.74 -11.04 22.16
C GLY A 38 4.42 -11.05 21.38
N GLU A 39 4.46 -11.51 20.13
CA GLU A 39 3.33 -11.49 19.17
C GLU A 39 2.04 -12.13 19.68
N HIS A 40 2.15 -13.17 20.52
CA HIS A 40 0.99 -13.92 21.04
C HIS A 40 0.59 -13.52 22.47
N SER A 41 1.18 -12.46 23.02
CA SER A 41 0.85 -11.98 24.36
C SER A 41 -0.46 -11.17 24.38
N ALA A 42 -1.11 -11.13 25.54
CA ALA A 42 -2.25 -10.24 25.77
C ALA A 42 -1.84 -8.75 25.64
N ASP A 43 -0.62 -8.44 26.08
CA ASP A 43 -0.05 -7.09 26.04
C ASP A 43 0.12 -6.57 24.61
N PHE A 44 0.53 -7.44 23.68
CA PHE A 44 0.60 -7.09 22.26
C PHE A 44 -0.78 -6.76 21.68
N SER A 45 -1.83 -7.49 22.06
CA SER A 45 -3.21 -7.20 21.62
C SER A 45 -3.72 -5.85 22.16
N ILE A 46 -3.36 -5.50 23.39
CA ILE A 46 -3.68 -4.21 23.99
C ILE A 46 -2.94 -3.08 23.27
N TRP A 47 -1.65 -3.27 22.98
CA TRP A 47 -0.81 -2.32 22.25
C TRP A 47 -1.24 -2.15 20.78
N TYR A 48 -1.62 -3.22 20.10
CA TYR A 48 -1.92 -3.19 18.66
C TYR A 48 -3.21 -2.41 18.34
N LYS A 49 -4.19 -2.42 19.24
CA LYS A 49 -5.47 -1.70 19.05
C LYS A 49 -5.30 -0.21 18.73
N PRO A 50 -4.59 0.59 19.55
CA PRO A 50 -4.33 2.00 19.22
C PRO A 50 -3.32 2.18 18.08
N HIS A 51 -2.44 1.22 17.81
CA HIS A 51 -1.45 1.31 16.72
C HIS A 51 -2.05 1.05 15.33
N LYS A 52 -3.06 0.20 15.22
CA LYS A 52 -3.71 -0.20 13.95
C LYS A 52 -3.96 0.94 12.94
N PRO A 53 -4.47 2.14 13.32
CA PRO A 53 -4.65 3.25 12.36
C PRO A 53 -3.35 3.83 11.80
N GLU A 54 -2.22 3.70 12.49
CA GLU A 54 -0.88 4.19 12.08
C GLU A 54 -0.01 3.07 11.46
N CYS A 55 -0.50 1.84 11.49
CA CYS A 55 0.23 0.68 11.02
C CYS A 55 0.55 0.80 9.53
N SER A 56 1.84 0.70 9.20
CA SER A 56 2.32 0.70 7.81
C SER A 56 2.08 -0.63 7.10
N GLU A 57 1.75 -1.71 7.82
CA GLU A 57 1.40 -3.01 7.23
C GLU A 57 -0.05 -2.99 6.73
N ASN A 58 -0.25 -2.46 5.52
CA ASN A 58 -1.56 -2.24 4.91
C ASN A 58 -1.89 -3.27 3.79
N TYR A 59 -1.02 -4.24 3.52
CA TYR A 59 -1.23 -5.28 2.53
C TYR A 59 -1.09 -6.70 3.10
N VAL A 60 -2.12 -7.52 2.85
CA VAL A 60 -2.13 -8.94 3.20
C VAL A 60 -2.15 -9.75 1.91
N GLY A 61 -1.13 -10.59 1.70
CA GLY A 61 -1.01 -11.41 0.50
C GLY A 61 0.43 -11.75 0.13
N SER A 62 0.62 -12.36 -1.04
CA SER A 62 1.96 -12.62 -1.58
C SER A 62 2.57 -11.33 -2.13
N SER A 63 3.87 -11.13 -1.89
CA SER A 63 4.61 -9.96 -2.35
C SER A 63 4.53 -9.76 -3.87
N ASN A 64 4.35 -10.84 -4.63
CA ASN A 64 4.26 -10.79 -6.10
C ASN A 64 3.00 -10.07 -6.60
N PHE A 65 2.00 -9.86 -5.75
CA PHE A 65 0.74 -9.22 -6.11
C PHE A 65 0.56 -7.83 -5.48
N ILE A 66 1.59 -7.29 -4.81
CA ILE A 66 1.50 -5.97 -4.18
C ILE A 66 1.25 -4.89 -5.24
N GLU A 67 2.02 -4.88 -6.32
CA GLU A 67 1.88 -3.89 -7.39
C GLU A 67 0.54 -4.01 -8.10
N VAL A 68 0.08 -5.23 -8.38
CA VAL A 68 -1.25 -5.48 -8.94
C VAL A 68 -2.33 -4.91 -8.03
N LYS A 69 -2.19 -5.08 -6.71
CA LYS A 69 -3.15 -4.53 -5.76
C LYS A 69 -3.13 -3.01 -5.70
N ALA A 70 -1.94 -2.40 -5.75
CA ALA A 70 -1.80 -0.96 -5.80
C ALA A 70 -2.50 -0.39 -7.04
N VAL A 71 -2.33 -1.02 -8.21
CA VAL A 71 -3.02 -0.65 -9.45
C VAL A 71 -4.55 -0.77 -9.33
N GLU A 72 -5.05 -1.85 -8.73
CA GLU A 72 -6.50 -1.99 -8.48
C GLU A 72 -7.07 -0.85 -7.62
N ILE A 73 -6.34 -0.43 -6.58
CA ILE A 73 -6.75 0.66 -5.69
C ILE A 73 -6.80 1.98 -6.45
N LEU A 74 -5.73 2.29 -7.20
CA LEU A 74 -5.64 3.49 -8.02
C LEU A 74 -6.76 3.56 -9.05
N ARG A 75 -7.03 2.44 -9.75
CA ARG A 75 -8.14 2.35 -10.72
C ARG A 75 -9.49 2.64 -10.07
N LYS A 76 -9.76 2.07 -8.90
CA LYS A 76 -11.01 2.32 -8.16
C LYS A 76 -11.13 3.78 -7.71
N ARG A 77 -10.03 4.39 -7.26
CA ARG A 77 -9.98 5.80 -6.84
C ARG A 77 -10.31 6.73 -8.01
N SER A 78 -9.75 6.47 -9.18
CA SER A 78 -10.07 7.21 -10.41
C SER A 78 -11.54 7.14 -10.78
N VAL A 79 -12.12 5.93 -10.83
CA VAL A 79 -13.55 5.75 -11.17
C VAL A 79 -14.45 6.52 -10.20
N LYS A 80 -14.09 6.54 -8.90
CA LYS A 80 -14.84 7.27 -7.87
C LYS A 80 -14.74 8.79 -8.01
N ASN A 81 -13.56 9.31 -8.36
CA ASN A 81 -13.29 10.75 -8.41
C ASN A 81 -13.67 11.40 -9.75
N TRP A 82 -14.29 10.66 -10.68
CA TRP A 82 -14.78 11.13 -11.98
C TRP A 82 -13.72 11.71 -12.94
N TYR A 83 -12.43 11.67 -12.58
CA TYR A 83 -11.35 11.73 -13.56
C TYR A 83 -11.18 10.33 -14.11
N ALA A 84 -11.74 10.08 -15.30
CA ALA A 84 -11.42 8.88 -16.05
C ALA A 84 -9.91 8.91 -16.30
N ILE A 85 -9.14 8.04 -15.65
CA ILE A 85 -7.83 7.67 -16.18
C ILE A 85 -8.19 6.90 -17.46
N ASP A 86 -8.27 7.61 -18.57
CA ASP A 86 -8.46 7.01 -19.87
C ASP A 86 -7.24 6.14 -20.21
N GLU A 87 -7.44 5.13 -21.08
CA GLU A 87 -6.36 4.27 -21.56
C GLU A 87 -5.22 5.04 -22.25
N TYR A 88 -5.43 6.32 -22.57
CA TYR A 88 -4.47 7.17 -23.26
C TYR A 88 -3.46 7.86 -22.33
N SER A 89 -3.73 7.92 -21.02
CA SER A 89 -2.87 8.59 -20.05
C SER A 89 -1.83 7.67 -19.38
N VAL A 90 -1.90 6.34 -19.57
CA VAL A 90 -1.05 5.41 -18.80
C VAL A 90 -0.05 4.68 -19.68
N LYS A 91 1.22 5.08 -19.60
CA LYS A 91 2.35 4.28 -20.10
C LYS A 91 2.84 3.34 -19.01
N TRP A 92 2.42 2.08 -19.10
CA TRP A 92 2.88 0.99 -18.23
C TRP A 92 4.34 0.64 -18.55
N ARG A 93 5.23 0.65 -17.55
CA ARG A 93 6.58 0.08 -17.68
C ARG A 93 6.72 -1.00 -16.61
N PHE A 94 6.71 -2.25 -17.05
CA PHE A 94 7.14 -3.42 -16.28
C PHE A 94 8.67 -3.52 -16.31
#